data_AF-A0A963QIV4-F1
#
_entry.id   AF-A0A963QIV4-F1
#
_cell.length_a   1.000
_cell.length_b   1.000
_cell.length_c   1.000
_cell.angle_alpha   90.00
_cell.angle_beta   90.00
_cell.angle_gamma   90.00
#
_symmetry.space_group_name_H-M   'P 1'
#
loop_
_entity.id
_entity.type
_entity.pdbx_description
1 polymer ?
#
loop_
_entity_poly.entity_id
_entity_poly.type
_entity_poly.pdbx_seq_one_letter_code
_entity_poly.pdbx_strand_id
1 'polypeptide(L)'
;MRKWHRWLSVFFAVFLLWIAGTGLASHLFSLWPADTSAAAPPAPPPGWECPEGWRCRPPEAGNSMGSLVGLFHHLHSGESFGPLGTAISILSGLVLVFFSISGIWMYVQMFRKRPAQPRRLFWE
;
A
#
# COMPACT_ATOMS: atom_id res chain seq x y z
N MET A 1 26.17 9.32 -5.21
CA MET A 1 24.70 9.46 -5.07
C MET A 1 23.93 9.18 -6.35
N ARG A 2 24.11 9.94 -7.46
CA ARG A 2 23.30 9.75 -8.70
C ARG A 2 23.34 8.34 -9.31
N LYS A 3 24.52 7.71 -9.41
CA LYS A 3 24.65 6.34 -9.96
C LYS A 3 23.87 5.30 -9.15
N TRP A 4 24.02 5.32 -7.83
CA TRP A 4 23.32 4.41 -6.90
C TRP A 4 21.81 4.65 -6.90
N HIS A 5 21.38 5.92 -6.86
CA HIS A 5 19.96 6.28 -6.99
C HIS A 5 19.36 5.73 -8.27
N ARG A 6 20.03 5.90 -9.41
CA ARG A 6 19.54 5.44 -10.72
C ARG A 6 19.33 3.94 -10.76
N TRP A 7 20.33 3.16 -10.37
CA TRP A 7 20.26 1.70 -10.44
C TRP A 7 19.27 1.11 -9.44
N LEU A 8 19.25 1.62 -8.20
CA LEU A 8 18.25 1.21 -7.20
C LEU A 8 16.84 1.59 -7.66
N SER A 9 16.64 2.78 -8.23
CA SER A 9 15.31 3.22 -8.69
C SER A 9 14.82 2.33 -9.83
N VAL A 10 15.65 2.06 -10.84
CA VAL A 10 15.23 1.24 -11.99
C VAL A 10 14.85 -0.18 -11.56
N PHE A 11 15.65 -0.79 -10.68
CA PHE A 11 15.38 -2.15 -10.20
C PHE A 11 14.15 -2.20 -9.28
N PHE A 12 14.10 -1.33 -8.26
CA PHE A 12 13.02 -1.35 -7.28
C PHE A 12 11.73 -0.68 -7.77
N ALA A 13 11.74 0.11 -8.85
CA ALA A 13 10.53 0.75 -9.38
C ALA A 13 9.43 -0.27 -9.70
N VAL A 14 9.79 -1.43 -10.27
CA VAL A 14 8.80 -2.47 -10.58
C VAL A 14 8.13 -2.98 -9.31
N PHE A 15 8.92 -3.31 -8.28
CA PHE A 15 8.39 -3.79 -7.00
C PHE A 15 7.61 -2.70 -6.26
N LEU A 16 8.08 -1.46 -6.28
CA LEU A 16 7.39 -0.33 -5.64
C LEU A 16 6.06 -0.02 -6.33
N LEU A 17 6.00 -0.06 -7.66
CA LEU A 17 4.76 0.10 -8.40
C LEU A 17 3.78 -1.04 -8.13
N TRP A 18 4.28 -2.28 -8.03
CA TRP A 18 3.48 -3.43 -7.64
C TRP A 18 2.87 -3.28 -6.24
N ILE A 19 3.71 -2.97 -5.24
CA ILE A 19 3.30 -2.78 -3.84
C ILE A 19 2.32 -1.60 -3.72
N ALA A 20 2.60 -0.48 -4.40
CA ALA A 20 1.70 0.66 -4.42
C ALA A 20 0.35 0.34 -5.09
N GLY A 21 0.37 -0.37 -6.22
CA GLY A 21 -0.84 -0.75 -6.94
C GLY A 21 -1.72 -1.72 -6.15
N THR A 22 -1.11 -2.74 -5.54
CA THR A 22 -1.83 -3.73 -4.72
C THR A 22 -2.37 -3.12 -3.42
N GLY A 23 -1.60 -2.23 -2.78
CA GLY A 23 -2.06 -1.51 -1.59
C GLY A 23 -3.18 -0.50 -1.89
N LEU A 24 -3.09 0.23 -3.01
CA LEU A 24 -4.18 1.11 -3.41
C LEU A 24 -5.44 0.31 -3.76
N ALA A 25 -5.29 -0.82 -4.46
CA ALA A 25 -6.40 -1.70 -4.78
C ALA A 25 -7.08 -2.25 -3.52
N SER A 26 -6.34 -2.67 -2.48
CA SER A 26 -6.94 -3.14 -1.23
C SER A 26 -7.76 -2.04 -0.54
N HIS A 27 -7.29 -0.79 -0.57
CA HIS A 27 -8.05 0.35 -0.04
C HIS A 27 -9.27 0.70 -0.91
N LEU A 28 -9.17 0.62 -2.23
CA LEU A 28 -10.31 0.89 -3.11
C LEU A 28 -11.40 -0.17 -2.96
N PHE A 29 -11.02 -1.44 -2.83
CA PHE A 29 -11.96 -2.54 -2.66
C PHE A 29 -12.60 -2.56 -1.27
N SER A 30 -11.91 -2.10 -0.23
CA SER A 30 -12.50 -1.98 1.11
C SER A 30 -13.55 -0.88 1.20
N LEU A 31 -13.45 0.13 0.34
CA LEU A 31 -14.43 1.21 0.21
C LEU A 31 -15.55 0.87 -0.78
N TRP A 32 -15.47 -0.28 -1.48
CA TRP A 32 -16.47 -0.65 -2.47
C TRP A 32 -17.79 -1.01 -1.78
N PRO A 33 -18.94 -0.46 -2.24
CA PRO A 33 -20.23 -0.77 -1.64
C PRO A 33 -20.50 -2.28 -1.68
N ALA A 34 -20.90 -2.83 -0.54
CA ALA A 34 -21.44 -4.18 -0.50
C ALA A 34 -22.88 -4.16 -1.03
N ASP A 35 -23.24 -5.15 -1.86
CA ASP A 35 -24.62 -5.34 -2.26
C ASP A 35 -25.47 -5.63 -1.01
N THR A 36 -26.38 -4.71 -0.66
CA THR A 36 -27.22 -4.76 0.55
C THR A 36 -28.22 -5.91 0.54
N SER A 37 -28.30 -6.67 -0.55
CA SER A 37 -29.06 -7.92 -0.68
C SER A 37 -28.39 -9.11 0.01
N ALA A 38 -27.28 -8.89 0.73
CA ALA A 38 -26.57 -9.91 1.48
C ALA A 38 -27.53 -10.67 2.40
N ALA A 39 -27.69 -11.96 2.11
CA ALA A 39 -28.39 -12.91 2.95
C ALA A 39 -27.87 -12.82 4.40
N ALA A 40 -28.72 -13.18 5.36
CA ALA A 40 -28.35 -13.22 6.78
C ALA A 40 -26.96 -13.85 6.96
N PRO A 41 -26.08 -13.27 7.81
CA PRO A 41 -24.72 -13.77 7.98
C PRO A 41 -24.74 -15.26 8.29
N PRO A 42 -23.80 -16.05 7.74
CA PRO A 42 -23.77 -17.48 7.98
C PRO A 42 -23.73 -17.77 9.47
N ALA A 43 -24.57 -18.72 9.91
CA ALA A 43 -24.57 -19.14 11.30
C ALA A 43 -23.16 -19.64 11.69
N PRO A 44 -22.70 -19.35 12.92
CA PRO A 44 -21.41 -19.86 13.36
C PRO A 44 -21.38 -21.39 13.31
N PRO A 45 -20.21 -22.01 13.05
CA PRO A 45 -20.09 -23.45 13.07
C PRO A 45 -20.43 -24.00 14.46
N PRO A 46 -21.00 -25.22 14.56
CA PRO A 46 -21.39 -25.80 15.84
C PRO A 46 -20.19 -25.89 16.79
N GLY A 47 -20.35 -25.38 18.01
CA GLY A 47 -19.30 -25.33 19.03
C GLY A 47 -18.38 -24.11 18.99
N TRP A 48 -18.60 -23.16 18.05
CA TRP A 48 -17.90 -21.88 18.08
C TRP A 48 -18.69 -20.86 18.90
N GLU A 49 -18.11 -20.41 20.00
CA GLU A 49 -18.60 -19.31 20.82
C GLU A 49 -17.55 -18.19 20.79
N CYS A 50 -18.00 -16.94 20.69
CA CYS A 50 -17.10 -15.79 20.76
C CYS A 50 -16.62 -15.63 22.22
N PRO A 51 -15.31 -15.69 22.52
CA PRO A 51 -14.82 -15.60 23.89
C PRO A 51 -15.20 -14.26 24.55
N GLU A 52 -15.33 -14.26 25.88
CA GLU A 52 -15.65 -13.04 26.62
C GLU A 52 -14.61 -11.93 26.38
N GLY A 53 -15.10 -10.72 26.07
CA GLY A 53 -14.26 -9.56 25.76
C GLY A 53 -13.83 -9.44 24.29
N TRP A 54 -14.17 -10.41 23.43
CA TRP A 54 -13.83 -10.38 22.01
C TRP A 54 -14.98 -9.83 21.16
N ARG A 55 -14.65 -9.14 20.07
CA ARG A 55 -15.61 -8.71 19.04
C ARG A 55 -15.41 -9.56 17.80
N CYS A 56 -16.03 -10.73 17.78
CA CYS A 56 -15.96 -11.60 16.62
C CYS A 56 -16.86 -11.04 15.51
N ARG A 57 -16.32 -10.93 14.30
CA ARG A 57 -17.05 -10.50 13.09
C ARG A 57 -17.24 -11.72 12.19
N PRO A 58 -18.45 -11.97 11.67
CA PRO A 58 -18.62 -13.01 10.66
C PRO A 58 -17.77 -12.67 9.43
N PRO A 59 -17.22 -13.69 8.72
CA PRO A 59 -16.56 -13.44 7.44
C PRO A 59 -17.54 -12.74 6.50
N GLU A 60 -17.05 -11.81 5.68
CA GLU A 60 -17.91 -11.09 4.75
C GLU A 60 -18.47 -12.08 3.72
N ALA A 61 -19.74 -12.43 3.91
CA ALA A 61 -20.48 -13.30 2.99
C ALA A 61 -20.93 -12.43 1.82
N GLY A 62 -20.16 -12.44 0.74
CA GLY A 62 -20.55 -11.73 -0.47
C GLY A 62 -19.62 -11.95 -1.64
N ASN A 63 -20.22 -11.95 -2.81
CA ASN A 63 -19.61 -11.76 -4.13
C ASN A 63 -19.20 -10.28 -4.38
N SER A 64 -18.94 -9.51 -3.31
CA SER A 64 -18.55 -8.11 -3.40
C SER A 64 -17.05 -7.99 -3.65
N MET A 65 -16.63 -6.88 -4.28
CA MET A 65 -15.21 -6.58 -4.48
C MET A 65 -14.45 -6.46 -3.15
N GLY A 66 -15.15 -6.21 -2.02
CA GLY A 66 -14.59 -6.25 -0.67
C GLY A 66 -13.98 -7.62 -0.29
N SER A 67 -14.49 -8.73 -0.84
CA SER A 67 -13.88 -10.06 -0.62
C SER A 67 -12.45 -10.17 -1.16
N LEU A 68 -12.08 -9.35 -2.15
CA LEU A 68 -10.74 -9.34 -2.74
C LEU A 68 -9.72 -8.59 -1.87
N VAL A 69 -10.16 -7.82 -0.86
CA VAL A 69 -9.26 -7.04 0.02
C VAL A 69 -8.21 -7.95 0.66
N GLY A 70 -8.60 -9.13 1.15
CA GLY A 70 -7.67 -10.10 1.72
C GLY A 70 -6.62 -10.59 0.73
N LEU A 71 -7.03 -10.90 -0.51
CA LEU A 71 -6.12 -11.30 -1.58
C LEU A 71 -5.08 -10.21 -1.87
N PHE A 72 -5.53 -8.97 -2.06
CA PHE A 72 -4.63 -7.86 -2.37
C PHE A 72 -3.71 -7.52 -1.19
N HIS A 73 -4.16 -7.72 0.05
CA HIS A 73 -3.30 -7.62 1.23
C HIS A 73 -2.16 -8.65 1.22
N HIS A 74 -2.44 -9.91 0.89
CA HIS A 74 -1.39 -10.93 0.79
C HIS A 74 -0.43 -10.70 -0.40
N LEU A 75 -0.95 -10.20 -1.52
CA LEU A 75 -0.11 -9.83 -2.68
C LEU A 75 0.79 -8.61 -2.39
N HIS A 76 0.28 -7.65 -1.61
CA HIS A 76 1.02 -6.48 -1.15
C HIS A 76 2.10 -6.84 -0.12
N SER A 77 1.76 -7.69 0.87
CA SER A 77 2.72 -8.15 1.89
C SER A 77 3.82 -9.04 1.29
N GLY A 78 3.54 -9.67 0.15
CA GLY A 78 4.46 -10.59 -0.52
C GLY A 78 4.41 -12.01 0.07
N GLU A 79 3.55 -12.26 1.05
CA GLU A 79 3.37 -13.58 1.68
C GLU A 79 2.88 -14.64 0.68
N SER A 80 2.15 -14.23 -0.36
CA SER A 80 1.76 -15.13 -1.46
C SER A 80 2.94 -15.79 -2.17
N PHE A 81 4.14 -15.21 -2.09
CA PHE A 81 5.37 -15.75 -2.67
C PHE A 81 6.31 -16.36 -1.62
N GLY A 82 5.82 -16.53 -0.39
CA GLY A 82 6.58 -17.08 0.73
C GLY A 82 7.68 -16.15 1.26
N PRO A 83 8.68 -16.69 1.99
CA PRO A 83 9.68 -15.89 2.69
C PRO A 83 10.50 -14.97 1.77
N LEU A 84 10.74 -15.39 0.53
CA LEU A 84 11.47 -14.59 -0.45
C LEU A 84 10.68 -13.34 -0.87
N GLY A 85 9.36 -13.49 -1.09
CA GLY A 85 8.47 -12.37 -1.40
C GLY A 85 8.42 -11.36 -0.28
N THR A 86 8.27 -11.83 0.95
CA THR A 86 8.29 -10.98 2.16
C THR A 86 9.62 -10.24 2.28
N ALA A 87 10.75 -10.92 2.06
CA ALA A 87 12.07 -10.28 2.11
C ALA A 87 12.23 -9.17 1.06
N ILE A 88 11.76 -9.41 -0.18
CA ILE A 88 11.77 -8.40 -1.25
C ILE A 88 10.86 -7.21 -0.90
N SER A 89 9.69 -7.47 -0.30
CA SER A 89 8.77 -6.42 0.14
C SER A 89 9.41 -5.52 1.21
N ILE A 90 10.05 -6.13 2.22
CA ILE A 90 10.78 -5.39 3.27
C ILE A 90 11.91 -4.54 2.66
N LEU A 91 12.71 -5.12 1.77
CA LEU A 91 13.79 -4.39 1.09
C LEU A 91 13.25 -3.22 0.25
N SER A 92 12.14 -3.43 -0.44
CA SER A 92 11.46 -2.38 -1.21
C SER A 92 11.00 -1.24 -0.29
N GLY A 93 10.45 -1.56 0.89
CA GLY A 93 10.08 -0.57 1.91
C GLY A 93 11.27 0.27 2.38
N LEU A 94 12.41 -0.36 2.67
CA LEU A 94 13.64 0.34 3.06
C LEU A 94 14.16 1.26 1.94
N VAL A 95 14.09 0.80 0.69
CA VAL A 95 14.48 1.59 -0.47
C VAL A 95 13.54 2.79 -0.67
N LEU A 96 12.24 2.62 -0.47
CA LEU A 96 11.28 3.71 -0.53
C LEU A 96 11.58 4.78 0.53
N VAL A 97 11.82 4.37 1.78
CA VAL A 97 12.19 5.29 2.87
C VAL A 97 13.45 6.07 2.52
N PHE A 98 14.48 5.38 2.00
CA PHE A 98 15.71 6.02 1.55
C PHE A 98 15.43 7.09 0.46
N PHE A 99 14.63 6.75 -0.56
CA PHE A 99 14.28 7.70 -1.62
C PHE A 99 13.43 8.87 -1.13
N SER A 100 12.47 8.64 -0.24
CA SER A 100 11.65 9.69 0.37
C SER A 100 12.51 10.68 1.14
N ILE A 101 13.42 10.19 1.99
CA ILE A 101 14.34 11.05 2.76
C ILE A 101 15.28 11.82 1.82
N SER A 102 15.88 11.14 0.84
CA SER A 102 16.78 11.79 -0.12
C SER A 102 16.08 12.85 -0.96
N GLY A 103 14.83 12.60 -1.38
CA GLY A 103 14.01 13.53 -2.15
C GLY A 103 13.66 14.78 -1.35
N ILE A 104 13.21 14.59 -0.10
CA ILE A 104 12.92 15.69 0.84
C ILE A 104 14.19 16.52 1.08
N TRP A 105 15.32 15.87 1.33
CA TRP A 105 16.58 16.56 1.54
C TRP A 105 16.99 17.42 0.34
N MET A 106 16.90 16.88 -0.87
CA MET A 106 17.17 17.63 -2.10
C MET A 106 16.22 18.83 -2.25
N TYR A 107 14.93 18.64 -1.96
CA TYR A 107 13.94 19.72 -1.98
C TYR A 107 14.30 20.83 -0.99
N VAL A 108 14.65 20.48 0.25
CA VAL A 108 15.08 21.43 1.28
C VAL A 108 16.34 22.19 0.84
N GLN A 109 17.32 21.52 0.24
CA GLN A 109 18.51 22.17 -0.29
C GLN A 109 18.16 23.20 -1.38
N MET A 110 17.29 22.84 -2.32
CA MET A 110 16.83 23.77 -3.36
C MET A 110 16.05 24.94 -2.76
N PHE A 111 15.18 24.68 -1.78
CA PHE A 111 14.39 25.70 -1.10
C PHE A 111 15.26 26.72 -0.37
N ARG A 112 16.29 26.24 0.35
CA ARG A 112 17.25 27.10 1.08
C ARG A 112 18.18 27.88 0.16
N LYS A 113 18.47 27.35 -1.04
CA LYS A 113 19.31 27.98 -2.06
C LYS A 113 18.50 28.79 -3.08
N ARG A 114 17.21 29.01 -2.86
CA ARG A 114 16.41 29.87 -3.74
C ARG A 114 17.00 31.28 -3.72
N PRO A 115 17.56 31.79 -4.83
CA PRO A 115 17.85 33.22 -4.90
C PRO A 115 16.53 33.98 -4.74
N ALA A 116 16.55 35.13 -4.10
CA ALA A 116 15.46 36.11 -4.13
C ALA A 116 15.36 36.73 -5.53
N GLN A 117 15.20 35.90 -6.56
CA GLN A 117 14.82 36.39 -7.88
C GLN A 117 13.30 36.54 -7.88
N PRO A 118 12.78 37.74 -8.18
CA PRO A 118 11.35 37.91 -8.35
C PRO A 118 10.91 36.94 -9.43
N ARG A 119 9.95 36.09 -9.07
CA ARG A 119 9.29 35.21 -10.02
C ARG A 119 8.69 36.15 -11.07
N ARG A 120 9.26 36.20 -12.28
CA ARG A 120 8.50 36.62 -13.47
C ARG A 120 7.42 35.55 -13.62
N LEU A 121 6.34 35.75 -12.86
CA LEU A 121 5.03 35.19 -13.12
C LEU A 121 4.60 35.85 -14.41
N PHE A 122 4.16 35.02 -15.36
CA PHE A 122 3.77 35.35 -16.72
C PHE A 122 4.90 35.27 -17.76
N TRP A 123 4.64 34.38 -18.71
CA TRP A 123 5.11 34.44 -20.09
C TRP A 123 5.07 35.87 -20.63
N GLU A 124 6.01 36.18 -21.51
CA GLU A 124 5.93 37.35 -22.39
C GLU A 124 4.76 37.23 -23.38
#